data_AF-A0A2S3WHS8-F1
#
_entry.id   AF-A0A2S3WHS8-F1
#
_cell.length_a   1.000
_cell.length_b   1.000
_cell.length_c   1.000
_cell.angle_alpha   90.00
_cell.angle_beta   90.00
_cell.angle_gamma   90.00
#
_symmetry.space_group_name_H-M   'P 1'
#
loop_
_entity.id
_entity.type
_entity.pdbx_description
1 polymer ?
#
loop_
_entity_poly.entity_id
_entity_poly.type
_entity_poly.pdbx_seq_one_letter_code
_entity_poly.pdbx_strand_id
1 'polypeptide(L)'
;MAEPSRVGLLNQLRVPNQMVHGTADPLVSVMHGVHLSAHIQGSQLRLIAGLAHRFQALFKAPLLGAVLPYLKAAQGEQLGHLARL
;
A
#
# COMPACT_ATOMS: atom_id res chain seq x y z
N MET A 1 -24.64 -3.44 13.08
CA MET A 1 -24.27 -4.50 12.11
C MET A 1 -22.95 -4.09 11.46
N ALA A 2 -22.08 -5.05 11.13
CA ALA A 2 -20.86 -4.75 10.38
C ALA A 2 -21.21 -4.26 8.96
N GLU A 3 -20.40 -3.36 8.42
CA GLU A 3 -20.57 -2.92 7.04
C GLU A 3 -20.35 -4.09 6.06
N PRO A 4 -21.05 -4.08 4.91
CA PRO A 4 -20.83 -5.08 3.87
C PRO A 4 -19.41 -4.97 3.29
N SER A 5 -18.91 -6.11 2.77
CA SER A 5 -17.58 -6.17 2.16
C SER A 5 -17.47 -5.25 0.94
N ARG A 6 -16.36 -4.52 0.86
CA ARG A 6 -16.00 -3.66 -0.29
C ARG A 6 -14.99 -4.32 -1.23
N VAL A 7 -14.66 -5.60 -1.03
CA VAL A 7 -13.71 -6.34 -1.88
C VAL A 7 -14.11 -6.29 -3.37
N GLY A 8 -15.40 -6.36 -3.67
CA GLY A 8 -15.90 -6.21 -5.05
C GLY A 8 -15.53 -4.87 -5.70
N LEU A 9 -15.41 -3.79 -4.92
CA LEU A 9 -14.98 -2.48 -5.41
C LEU A 9 -13.45 -2.42 -5.58
N LEU A 10 -12.68 -3.04 -4.68
CA LEU A 10 -11.22 -3.09 -4.77
C LEU A 10 -10.76 -3.78 -6.06
N ASN A 11 -11.44 -4.86 -6.45
CA ASN A 11 -11.16 -5.59 -7.70
C ASN A 11 -11.38 -4.75 -8.97
N GLN A 12 -12.09 -3.63 -8.87
CA GLN A 12 -12.37 -2.72 -9.99
C GLN A 12 -11.32 -1.62 -10.13
N LEU A 13 -10.44 -1.44 -9.14
CA LEU A 13 -9.37 -0.44 -9.22
C LEU A 13 -8.39 -0.79 -10.35
N ARG A 14 -8.02 0.23 -11.13
CA ARG A 14 -7.04 0.17 -12.23
C ARG A 14 -5.93 1.22 -12.08
N VAL A 15 -5.78 1.75 -10.88
CA VAL A 15 -4.74 2.73 -10.55
C VAL A 15 -3.52 2.00 -9.99
N PRO A 16 -2.31 2.54 -10.20
CA PRO A 16 -1.14 2.08 -9.46
C PRO A 16 -1.44 2.07 -7.95
N ASN A 17 -1.04 0.99 -7.27
CA ASN A 17 -1.24 0.84 -5.83
C ASN A 17 -0.04 0.19 -5.15
N GLN A 18 0.35 0.72 -3.99
CA GLN A 18 1.26 0.06 -3.07
C GLN A 18 0.61 -0.08 -1.70
N MET A 19 0.55 -1.31 -1.19
CA MET A 19 0.12 -1.63 0.15
C MET A 19 1.34 -1.69 1.08
N VAL A 20 1.37 -0.86 2.11
CA VAL A 20 2.42 -0.90 3.16
C VAL A 20 1.79 -1.33 4.47
N HIS A 21 2.33 -2.36 5.13
CA HIS A 21 1.78 -2.84 6.41
C HIS A 21 2.89 -3.24 7.39
N GLY A 22 2.66 -2.96 8.68
CA GLY A 22 3.55 -3.34 9.77
C GLY A 22 3.28 -4.75 10.27
N THR A 23 4.30 -5.60 10.32
CA THR A 23 4.15 -7.01 10.74
C THR A 23 3.79 -7.20 12.21
N ALA A 24 3.95 -6.16 13.04
CA ALA A 24 3.67 -6.18 14.47
C ALA A 24 2.48 -5.29 14.85
N ASP A 25 1.59 -4.97 13.90
CA ASP A 25 0.37 -4.20 14.18
C ASP A 25 -0.60 -5.02 15.07
N PRO A 26 -0.88 -4.59 16.32
CA PRO A 26 -1.74 -5.32 17.23
C PRO A 26 -3.24 -5.09 17.00
N LEU A 27 -3.60 -4.07 16.21
CA LEU A 27 -5.00 -3.71 15.93
C LEU A 27 -5.47 -4.31 14.62
N VAL A 28 -4.60 -4.31 13.61
CA VAL A 28 -4.89 -4.82 12.28
C VAL A 28 -3.81 -5.81 11.89
N SER A 29 -4.13 -7.10 12.00
CA SER A 29 -3.23 -8.18 11.61
C SER A 29 -2.66 -7.96 10.20
N VAL A 30 -1.39 -8.33 10.01
CA VAL A 30 -0.71 -8.29 8.71
C VAL A 30 -1.48 -8.99 7.59
N MET A 31 -2.28 -10.00 7.94
CA MET A 31 -3.11 -10.72 6.97
C MET A 31 -4.17 -9.83 6.33
N HIS A 32 -4.63 -8.75 6.98
CA HIS A 32 -5.50 -7.77 6.34
C HIS A 32 -4.78 -7.04 5.20
N GLY A 33 -3.51 -6.69 5.38
CA GLY A 33 -2.71 -6.07 4.32
C GLY A 33 -2.42 -7.01 3.16
N VAL A 34 -2.12 -8.28 3.46
CA VAL A 34 -1.99 -9.34 2.44
C VAL A 34 -3.29 -9.51 1.67
N HIS A 35 -4.42 -9.61 2.38
CA HIS A 35 -5.74 -9.80 1.78
C HIS A 35 -6.13 -8.62 0.89
N LEU A 36 -5.94 -7.37 1.34
CA LEU A 36 -6.28 -6.18 0.55
C LEU A 36 -5.41 -6.07 -0.70
N SER A 37 -4.10 -6.30 -0.60
CA SER A 37 -3.19 -6.26 -1.74
C SER A 37 -3.56 -7.29 -2.81
N ALA A 38 -3.98 -8.50 -2.41
CA ALA A 38 -4.41 -9.54 -3.33
C ALA A 38 -5.69 -9.18 -4.12
N HIS A 39 -6.52 -8.26 -3.62
CA HIS A 39 -7.76 -7.82 -4.25
C HIS A 39 -7.64 -6.49 -5.01
N ILE A 40 -6.44 -5.93 -5.13
CA ILE A 40 -6.17 -4.75 -5.95
C ILE A 40 -5.21 -5.19 -7.06
N GLN A 41 -5.69 -5.15 -8.31
CA GLN A 41 -4.89 -5.61 -9.45
C GLN A 41 -3.61 -4.77 -9.59
N GLY A 42 -2.47 -5.45 -9.70
CA GLY A 42 -1.16 -4.79 -9.81
C GLY A 42 -0.64 -4.16 -8.51
N SER A 43 -1.30 -4.39 -7.36
CA SER A 43 -0.83 -3.90 -6.07
C SER A 43 0.54 -4.46 -5.70
N GLN A 44 1.42 -3.59 -5.21
CA GLN A 44 2.70 -3.98 -4.64
C GLN A 44 2.59 -4.04 -3.11
N LEU A 45 2.88 -5.20 -2.51
CA LEU A 45 2.92 -5.36 -1.05
C LEU A 45 4.32 -5.07 -0.49
N ARG A 46 4.40 -4.22 0.54
CA ARG A 46 5.61 -3.93 1.32
C ARG A 46 5.34 -4.15 2.80
N LEU A 47 5.96 -5.16 3.37
CA LEU A 47 5.87 -5.46 4.81
C LEU A 47 7.05 -4.85 5.55
N ILE A 48 6.78 -4.18 6.67
CA ILE A 48 7.82 -3.61 7.54
C ILE A 48 7.90 -4.46 8.82
N ALA A 49 9.02 -5.14 9.00
CA ALA A 49 9.31 -5.96 10.17
C ALA A 49 9.24 -5.11 11.45
N GLY A 50 8.50 -5.55 12.47
CA GLY A 50 8.40 -4.89 13.77
C GLY A 50 7.58 -3.59 13.83
N LEU A 51 7.16 -3.02 12.69
CA LEU A 51 6.28 -1.86 12.68
C LEU A 51 4.91 -2.25 13.27
N ALA A 52 4.49 -1.52 14.31
CA ALA A 52 3.18 -1.62 14.91
C ALA A 52 2.19 -0.62 14.28
N HIS A 53 0.99 -0.51 14.85
CA HIS A 53 -0.06 0.37 14.32
C HIS A 53 0.31 1.87 14.32
N ARG A 54 1.08 2.29 15.34
CA ARG A 54 1.45 3.70 15.51
C ARG A 54 2.76 4.01 14.80
N PHE A 55 2.82 5.20 14.24
CA PHE A 55 4.03 5.73 13.66
C PHE A 55 5.06 6.04 14.75
N GLN A 56 6.11 5.22 14.85
CA GLN A 56 7.20 5.36 15.80
C GLN A 56 8.44 5.88 15.08
N ALA A 57 9.26 6.68 15.77
CA ALA A 57 10.43 7.33 15.16
C ALA A 57 11.41 6.34 14.51
N LEU A 58 11.58 5.15 15.10
CA LEU A 58 12.42 4.07 14.58
C LEU A 58 12.03 3.63 13.15
N PHE A 59 10.74 3.73 12.81
CA PHE A 59 10.22 3.28 11.52
C PHE A 59 10.08 4.39 10.47
N LYS A 60 10.51 5.62 10.78
CA LYS A 60 10.53 6.73 9.80
C LYS A 60 11.28 6.35 8.53
N ALA A 61 12.53 5.91 8.65
CA ALA A 61 13.36 5.57 7.51
C ALA A 61 12.83 4.33 6.75
N PRO A 62 12.47 3.21 7.41
CA PRO A 62 11.82 2.08 6.73
C PRO A 62 10.54 2.46 5.98
N LEU A 63 9.68 3.31 6.55
CA LEU A 63 8.44 3.75 5.90
C LEU A 63 8.75 4.61 4.66
N LEU A 64 9.67 5.57 4.77
CA LEU A 64 10.10 6.38 3.64
C LEU A 64 10.75 5.53 2.53
N GLY A 65 11.51 4.49 2.90
CA GLY A 65 12.09 3.54 1.95
C GLY A 65 11.06 2.66 1.23
N ALA A 66 9.86 2.48 1.80
CA ALA A 66 8.75 1.85 1.10
C ALA A 66 8.07 2.83 0.12
N VAL A 67 7.75 4.03 0.61
CA VAL A 67 6.86 4.98 -0.08
C VAL A 67 7.57 5.84 -1.14
N LEU A 68 8.74 6.40 -0.84
CA LEU A 68 9.39 7.37 -1.73
C LEU A 68 9.77 6.78 -3.10
N PRO A 69 10.30 5.54 -3.22
CA PRO A 69 10.58 4.95 -4.52
C PRO A 69 9.32 4.80 -5.38
N TYR A 70 8.21 4.41 -4.76
CA TYR A 70 6.93 4.25 -5.44
C TYR A 70 6.41 5.59 -5.99
N LEU A 71 6.45 6.64 -5.18
CA LEU A 71 6.03 7.98 -5.61
C LEU A 71 6.90 8.52 -6.75
N LYS A 72 8.22 8.31 -6.70
CA LYS A 72 9.13 8.71 -7.78
C LYS A 72 8.82 7.98 -9.09
N ALA A 73 8.55 6.68 -9.04
CA ALA A 73 8.17 5.90 -10.20
C ALA A 73 6.83 6.39 -10.79
N ALA A 74 5.82 6.62 -9.94
CA ALA A 74 4.51 7.11 -10.36
C ALA A 74 4.58 8.51 -11.00
N GLN A 75 5.44 9.40 -10.49
CA GLN A 75 5.68 10.72 -11.10
C GLN A 75 6.29 10.60 -12.51
N GLY A 76 7.25 9.68 -12.69
CA GLY A 76 7.85 9.41 -14.00
C GLY A 76 6.84 8.88 -15.02
N GLU A 77 5.94 7.99 -14.60
CA GLU A 77 4.85 7.48 -15.44
C GLU A 77 3.84 8.57 -15.81
N GLN A 78 3.47 9.44 -14.88
CA GLN A 78 2.51 10.51 -15.14
C GLN A 78 3.06 11.57 -16.12
N LEU A 79 4.35 11.91 -16.02
CA LEU A 79 5.03 12.75 -17.01
C LEU A 79 5.13 12.05 -18.38
N GLY A 80 5.39 10.74 -18.40
CA GLY A 80 5.41 9.93 -19.61
C GLY A 80 4.04 9.82 -20.31
N HIS A 81 2.95 9.88 -19.56
CA HIS A 81 1.59 9.88 -20.11
C HIS A 81 1.23 11.24 -20.73
N LEU A 82 1.62 12.35 -20.10
CA LEU A 82 1.44 13.71 -20.63
C LEU A 82 2.30 13.96 -21.88
N ALA A 83 3.49 13.38 -21.97
CA ALA A 83 4.37 13.52 -23.13
C ALA A 83 3.94 12.69 -24.36
N ARG A 84 2.85 11.92 -24.27
CA ARG A 84 2.27 11.12 -25.38
C ARG A 84 0.98 11.72 -25.94
N LEU A 85 0.57 12.90 -25.45
CA LEU A 85 -0.52 13.72 -25.99
C LEU A 85 0.05 14.80 -26.92
#